data_AF-A0A417FMV8-F1
#
_entry.id   AF-A0A417FMV8-F1
#
_cell.length_a   1.000
_cell.length_b   1.000
_cell.length_c   1.000
_cell.angle_alpha   90.00
_cell.angle_beta   90.00
_cell.angle_gamma   90.00
#
_symmetry.space_group_name_H-M   'P 1'
#
loop_
_entity.id
_entity.type
_entity.pdbx_description
1 polymer ?
#
loop_
_entity_poly.entity_id
_entity_poly.type
_entity_poly.pdbx_seq_one_letter_code
_entity_poly.pdbx_strand_id
1 'polypeptide(L)'
;MTDKNGRLIRGGSNTQFYLYAVCDLATKMIKVAEDRDFIETPDKLGMDKYHEKKHAYIELISYDKLIVDAEKRNKVLFEKLGI
;
A
#
# COMPACT_ATOMS: atom_id res chain seq x y z
N MET A 1 12.55 5.38 -14.67
CA MET A 1 11.26 6.02 -14.34
C MET A 1 11.49 7.52 -14.29
N THR A 2 10.50 8.34 -14.62
CA THR A 2 10.59 9.80 -14.56
C THR A 2 9.50 10.35 -13.64
N ASP A 3 9.75 11.48 -12.98
CA ASP A 3 8.69 12.18 -12.26
C ASP A 3 7.70 12.87 -13.23
N LYS A 4 6.68 13.52 -12.68
CA LYS A 4 5.64 14.23 -13.46
C LYS A 4 6.19 15.34 -14.38
N ASN A 5 7.43 15.79 -14.17
CA ASN A 5 8.09 16.83 -14.94
C ASN A 5 9.15 16.24 -15.89
N GLY A 6 9.22 14.91 -16.04
CA GLY A 6 10.20 14.24 -16.89
C GLY A 6 11.59 14.09 -16.26
N ARG A 7 11.78 14.49 -14.99
CA ARG A 7 13.08 14.31 -14.33
C ARG A 7 13.34 12.83 -14.11
N LEU A 8 14.49 12.34 -14.55
CA LEU A 8 14.88 10.96 -14.31
C LEU A 8 15.00 10.69 -12.80
N ILE A 9 14.23 9.72 -12.31
CA ILE A 9 14.40 9.19 -10.97
C ILE A 9 15.42 8.05 -11.07
N ARG A 10 16.56 8.22 -10.43
CA ARG A 10 17.65 7.25 -10.39
C ARG A 10 17.37 6.23 -9.29
N GLY A 11 16.92 5.03 -9.67
CA GLY A 11 16.90 3.85 -8.80
C GLY A 11 18.14 3.01 -9.06
N GLY A 12 18.76 2.50 -8.00
CA GLY A 12 19.83 1.50 -8.07
C GLY A 12 19.27 0.08 -8.11
N SER A 13 20.15 -0.91 -8.30
CA SER A 13 19.78 -2.33 -8.30
C SER A 13 19.13 -2.80 -6.99
N ASN A 14 19.45 -2.14 -5.88
CA ASN A 14 18.96 -2.49 -4.54
C ASN A 14 17.82 -1.54 -4.08
N THR A 15 17.28 -0.71 -4.98
CA THR A 15 16.19 0.19 -4.61
C THR A 15 14.92 -0.61 -4.38
N GLN A 16 14.41 -0.54 -3.15
CA GLN A 16 13.13 -1.10 -2.77
C GLN A 16 11.99 -0.15 -3.16
N PHE A 17 10.97 -0.70 -3.82
CA PHE A 17 9.74 -0.01 -4.15
C PHE A 17 8.63 -0.40 -3.18
N TYR A 18 7.82 0.58 -2.81
CA TYR A 18 6.58 0.38 -2.06
C TYR A 18 5.45 0.91 -2.93
N LEU A 19 4.54 0.03 -3.31
CA LEU A 19 3.43 0.30 -4.21
C LEU A 19 2.14 0.15 -3.42
N TYR A 20 1.26 1.14 -3.55
CA TYR A 20 -0.03 1.15 -2.88
C TYR A 20 -1.12 1.27 -3.93
N ALA A 21 -2.12 0.40 -3.87
CA ALA A 21 -3.36 0.55 -4.60
C ALA A 21 -4.49 0.77 -3.59
N VAL A 22 -5.09 1.94 -3.63
CA VAL A 22 -6.25 2.27 -2.78
C VAL A 22 -7.51 2.02 -3.61
N CYS A 23 -8.33 1.07 -3.18
CA CYS A 23 -9.52 0.68 -3.92
C CYS A 23 -10.51 -0.10 -3.05
N ASP A 24 -11.75 -0.21 -3.52
CA ASP A 24 -12.73 -1.12 -2.92
C ASP A 24 -12.33 -2.58 -3.15
N LEU A 25 -12.30 -3.37 -2.09
CA LEU A 25 -12.04 -4.81 -2.15
C LEU A 25 -13.30 -5.59 -2.57
N ALA A 26 -13.88 -5.21 -3.70
CA ALA A 26 -15.00 -5.95 -4.28
C ALA A 26 -14.57 -7.38 -4.62
N THR A 27 -15.51 -8.34 -4.63
CA THR A 27 -15.23 -9.77 -4.88
C THR A 27 -14.38 -10.02 -6.14
N LYS A 28 -14.60 -9.24 -7.21
CA LYS A 28 -13.80 -9.32 -8.43
C LYS A 28 -12.34 -8.92 -8.21
N MET A 29 -12.09 -7.87 -7.42
CA MET A 29 -10.74 -7.41 -7.10
C MET A 29 -10.01 -8.39 -6.20
N ILE A 30 -10.68 -8.90 -5.16
CA ILE A 30 -10.13 -9.94 -4.27
C ILE A 30 -9.70 -11.14 -5.09
N LYS A 31 -10.57 -11.67 -5.96
CA LYS A 31 -10.24 -12.81 -6.81
C LYS A 31 -9.01 -12.55 -7.70
N VAL A 32 -8.91 -11.38 -8.32
CA VAL A 32 -7.74 -11.01 -9.14
C VAL A 32 -6.46 -10.93 -8.29
N ALA A 33 -6.56 -10.49 -7.05
CA ALA A 33 -5.43 -10.42 -6.13
C ALA A 33 -5.01 -11.82 -5.67
N GLU A 34 -5.95 -12.70 -5.33
CA GLU A 34 -5.72 -14.11 -5.01
C GLU A 34 -5.07 -14.87 -6.18
N ASP A 35 -5.59 -14.70 -7.41
CA ASP A 35 -5.02 -15.27 -8.65
C ASP A 35 -3.59 -14.76 -8.91
N ARG A 36 -3.17 -13.69 -8.23
CA ARG A 36 -1.84 -13.10 -8.28
C ARG A 36 -1.05 -13.29 -6.99
N ASP A 37 -1.42 -14.26 -6.15
CA ASP A 37 -0.75 -14.61 -4.89
C ASP A 37 -0.62 -13.46 -3.87
N PHE A 38 -1.58 -12.54 -3.85
CA PHE A 38 -1.67 -11.59 -2.74
C PHE A 38 -2.19 -12.31 -1.50
N ILE A 39 -1.70 -11.91 -0.34
CA ILE A 39 -2.05 -12.47 0.97
C ILE A 39 -2.98 -11.48 1.66
N GLU A 40 -4.16 -11.94 2.10
CA GLU A 40 -5.10 -11.11 2.84
C GLU A 40 -4.51 -10.67 4.18
N THR A 41 -4.70 -9.40 4.54
CA THR A 41 -4.29 -8.86 5.84
C THR A 41 -5.19 -9.41 6.96
N PRO A 42 -4.71 -9.53 8.21
CA PRO A 42 -5.51 -10.10 9.30
C PRO A 42 -6.85 -9.38 9.59
N ASP A 43 -6.93 -8.09 9.26
CA ASP A 43 -8.16 -7.29 9.40
C ASP A 43 -9.13 -7.43 8.23
N LYS A 44 -8.75 -8.15 7.16
CA LYS A 44 -9.51 -8.32 5.91
C LYS A 44 -9.81 -7.02 5.16
N LEU A 45 -9.06 -5.97 5.47
CA LEU A 45 -9.24 -4.66 4.85
C LEU A 45 -8.08 -4.31 3.90
N GLY A 46 -7.27 -5.30 3.55
CA GLY A 46 -6.18 -5.17 2.59
C GLY A 46 -5.65 -6.52 2.16
N MET A 47 -4.72 -6.49 1.21
CA MET A 47 -3.92 -7.64 0.81
C MET A 47 -2.53 -7.17 0.42
N ASP A 48 -1.50 -7.99 0.62
CA ASP A 48 -0.13 -7.64 0.26
C ASP A 48 0.59 -8.70 -0.57
N LYS A 49 1.66 -8.28 -1.25
CA LYS A 49 2.58 -9.17 -1.96
C LYS A 49 3.95 -8.55 -2.06
N TYR A 50 4.99 -9.34 -1.82
CA TYR A 50 6.34 -9.00 -2.23
C TYR A 50 6.66 -9.59 -3.61
N HIS A 51 7.05 -8.74 -4.55
CA HIS A 51 7.50 -9.11 -5.89
C HIS A 51 9.03 -9.06 -5.98
N GLU A 52 9.67 -10.20 -5.74
CA GLU A 52 11.13 -10.33 -5.65
C GLU A 52 11.87 -9.75 -6.86
N LYS A 53 11.51 -10.14 -8.09
CA LYS A 53 12.20 -9.68 -9.31
C LYS A 53 12.11 -8.16 -9.56
N LYS A 54 11.21 -7.47 -8.88
CA LYS A 54 10.99 -6.02 -9.00
C LYS A 54 11.44 -5.27 -7.75
N HIS A 55 11.93 -5.98 -6.72
CA HIS A 55 12.21 -5.43 -5.40
C HIS A 55 11.06 -4.53 -4.93
N ALA A 56 9.83 -5.03 -5.00
CA ALA A 56 8.63 -4.23 -4.77
C ALA A 56 7.72 -4.91 -3.76
N TYR A 57 7.36 -4.20 -2.69
CA TYR A 57 6.26 -4.56 -1.81
C TYR A 57 5.01 -3.85 -2.31
N ILE A 58 3.94 -4.60 -2.53
CA ILE A 58 2.69 -4.12 -3.09
C ILE A 58 1.60 -4.34 -2.05
N GLU A 59 0.89 -3.29 -1.70
CA GLU A 59 -0.22 -3.32 -0.75
C GLU A 59 -1.50 -2.83 -1.43
N LEU A 60 -2.53 -3.66 -1.43
CA LEU A 60 -3.91 -3.29 -1.72
C LEU A 60 -4.54 -2.84 -0.40
N ILE A 61 -5.04 -1.60 -0.34
CA ILE A 61 -5.60 -1.01 0.88
C ILE A 61 -7.05 -0.62 0.58
N SER A 62 -7.99 -1.08 1.40
CA SER A 62 -9.37 -0.60 1.30
C SER A 62 -9.45 0.88 1.66
N TYR A 63 -10.36 1.62 1.02
CA TYR A 63 -10.54 3.04 1.33
C TYR A 63 -10.90 3.24 2.82
N ASP A 64 -11.76 2.38 3.36
CA ASP A 64 -12.17 2.43 4.77
C ASP A 64 -10.99 2.25 5.73
N LYS A 65 -10.09 1.29 5.45
CA LYS A 65 -8.86 1.10 6.24
C LYS A 65 -7.97 2.32 6.19
N LEU A 66 -7.80 2.91 5.02
CA LEU A 66 -6.96 4.10 4.87
C LEU A 66 -7.44 5.24 5.79
N ILE A 67 -8.76 5.47 5.86
CA ILE A 67 -9.35 6.49 6.73
C ILE A 67 -9.16 6.11 8.20
N VAL A 68 -9.56 4.90 8.60
CA VAL A 68 -9.47 4.45 10.00
C VAL A 68 -8.03 4.48 10.52
N ASP A 69 -7.07 4.03 9.71
CA ASP A 69 -5.65 4.02 10.10
C ASP A 69 -5.08 5.44 10.15
N ALA A 70 -5.51 6.34 9.25
CA ALA A 70 -5.11 7.75 9.32
C ALA A 70 -5.64 8.43 10.58
N GLU A 71 -6.91 8.23 10.93
CA GLU A 71 -7.53 8.77 12.14
C GLU A 71 -6.83 8.27 13.41
N LYS A 72 -6.60 6.96 13.52
CA LYS A 72 -5.89 6.36 14.66
C LYS A 72 -4.48 6.92 14.82
N ARG A 73 -3.70 7.00 13.74
CA ARG A 73 -2.33 7.55 13.78
C ARG A 73 -2.31 9.03 14.16
N ASN A 74 -3.22 9.81 13.59
CA ASN A 74 -3.30 11.24 13.88
C ASN A 74 -3.71 11.49 15.33
N LYS A 75 -4.66 10.72 15.85
CA LYS A 75 -5.06 10.79 17.26
C LYS A 75 -3.86 10.59 18.19
N VAL A 76 -3.08 9.54 17.97
CA VAL A 76 -1.86 9.27 18.78
C VAL A 76 -0.82 10.38 18.63
N LEU A 77 -0.68 10.96 17.43
CA LEU A 77 0.20 12.11 17.22
C LEU A 77 -0.23 13.32 18.05
N PHE A 78 -1.51 13.68 18.01
CA PHE A 78 -2.05 14.83 18.72
C PHE A 78 -2.05 14.65 20.24
N GLU A 79 -2.41 13.45 20.72
CA GLU A 79 -2.25 13.07 22.13
C GLU A 79 -0.80 13.26 22.62
N LYS A 80 0.20 12.91 21.78
CA LYS A 80 1.61 13.12 22.10
C LYS A 80 2.07 14.58 22.03
N LEU A 81 1.40 15.40 21.23
CA LEU A 81 1.67 16.83 21.09
C LEU A 81 0.92 17.68 22.13
N GLY A 82 -0.05 17.10 22.85
CA GLY A 82 -0.82 17.80 23.89
C GLY A 82 -1.88 18.76 23.33
N ILE A 83 -2.33 18.53 22.09
CA ILE A 83 -3.39 19.30 21.40
C ILE A 83 -4.50 18.38 20.89
#